data_AF-W1P0R8-F1
#
_entry.id   AF-W1P0R8-F1
#
_cell.length_a   1.000
_cell.length_b   1.000
_cell.length_c   1.000
_cell.angle_alpha   90.00
_cell.angle_beta   90.00
_cell.angle_gamma   90.00
#
_symmetry.space_group_name_H-M   'P 1'
#
loop_
_entity.id
_entity.type
_entity.pdbx_description
1 polymer ?
#
loop_
_entity_poly.entity_id
_entity_poly.type
_entity_poly.pdbx_seq_one_letter_code
_entity_poly.pdbx_strand_id
1 'polypeptide(L)'
;MAETSVKASKNAGVGEVGSKLSWNSVFDMGRYPVKRIDVEESRNRASPPRPLMIVAPTEEGEYPVIIFFHGFILCNSYYNQLLSHVASHGFIAVAPQVNLYINFANSSKF
;
A
#
# COMPACT_ATOMS: atom_id res chain seq x y z
N MET A 1 10.99 47.42 9.34
CA MET A 1 11.54 46.37 10.22
C MET A 1 12.05 45.25 9.32
N ALA A 2 13.33 44.95 9.45
CA ALA A 2 14.06 44.02 8.60
C ALA A 2 14.09 42.61 9.22
N GLU A 3 14.22 41.61 8.33
CA GLU A 3 14.84 40.28 8.52
C GLU A 3 14.11 39.28 9.44
N THR A 4 14.08 37.97 9.20
CA THR A 4 15.14 37.13 8.63
C THR A 4 14.54 35.81 8.10
N SER A 5 14.85 35.45 6.83
CA SER A 5 14.70 34.07 6.34
C SER A 5 15.82 33.21 6.92
N VAL A 6 15.46 32.13 7.62
CA VAL A 6 16.44 31.14 8.07
C VAL A 6 16.85 30.28 6.87
N LYS A 7 18.07 30.49 6.37
CA LYS A 7 18.71 29.58 5.39
C LYS A 7 19.24 28.35 6.12
N ALA A 8 18.79 27.16 5.72
CA ALA A 8 19.37 25.91 6.17
C ALA A 8 20.80 25.76 5.60
N SER A 9 21.75 25.54 6.51
CA SER A 9 23.17 25.32 6.21
C SER A 9 23.37 23.98 5.49
N LYS A 10 24.07 24.00 4.35
CA LYS A 10 24.63 22.81 3.73
C LYS A 10 26.00 22.54 4.36
N ASN A 11 26.11 21.51 5.18
CA ASN A 11 27.41 21.03 5.65
C ASN A 11 28.03 20.10 4.59
N ALA A 12 29.18 20.52 4.06
CA ALA A 12 30.09 19.69 3.30
C ALA A 12 31.14 19.09 4.24
N GLY A 13 31.43 17.79 4.14
CA GLY A 13 32.57 17.18 4.81
C GLY A 13 32.54 15.65 4.95
N VAL A 14 33.17 14.98 3.97
CA VAL A 14 34.06 13.79 4.08
C VAL A 14 33.55 12.47 4.69
N GLY A 15 33.36 11.48 3.79
CA GLY A 15 33.97 10.14 3.85
C GLY A 15 33.73 9.23 5.06
N GLU A 16 32.67 8.42 4.99
CA GLU A 16 32.62 7.08 5.61
C GLU A 16 31.98 6.09 4.62
N VAL A 17 32.74 5.07 4.24
CA VAL A 17 32.24 3.90 3.48
C VAL A 17 31.53 2.98 4.47
N GLY A 18 30.22 3.17 4.57
CA GLY A 18 29.28 2.24 5.15
C GLY A 18 27.94 2.58 4.51
N SER A 19 27.24 1.61 3.91
CA SER A 19 25.95 1.87 3.27
C SER A 19 24.95 2.31 4.34
N LYS A 20 24.92 3.61 4.63
CA LYS A 20 23.97 4.26 5.51
C LYS A 20 22.60 3.93 4.93
N LEU A 21 21.87 3.02 5.58
CA LEU A 21 20.45 2.90 5.36
C LEU A 21 19.88 4.26 5.73
N SER A 22 19.71 5.12 4.72
CA SER A 22 18.93 6.35 4.86
C SER A 22 17.53 5.87 5.18
N TRP A 23 17.19 5.83 6.47
CA TRP A 23 15.83 5.66 6.91
C TRP A 23 15.08 6.88 6.40
N ASN A 24 14.38 6.72 5.28
CA ASN A 24 13.34 7.67 4.92
C ASN A 24 12.38 7.76 6.11
N SER A 25 11.76 8.92 6.31
CA SER A 25 10.72 9.04 7.33
C SER A 25 9.69 7.93 7.10
N VAL A 26 9.15 7.34 8.17
CA VAL A 26 8.12 6.28 8.05
C VAL A 26 6.87 6.77 7.30
N PHE A 27 6.70 8.10 7.17
CA PHE A 27 5.64 8.75 6.41
C PHE A 27 6.02 9.12 4.97
N ASP A 28 7.28 8.97 4.58
CA ASP A 28 7.74 9.11 3.20
C ASP A 28 7.73 7.75 2.50
N MET A 29 7.67 7.73 1.17
CA MET A 29 7.79 6.50 0.41
C MET A 29 9.08 5.74 0.79
N GLY A 30 8.95 4.43 0.95
CA GLY A 30 10.05 3.54 1.24
C GLY A 30 10.99 3.36 0.04
N ARG A 31 12.02 2.54 0.22
CA ARG A 31 13.08 2.35 -0.78
C ARG A 31 12.58 1.65 -2.05
N TYR A 32 11.61 0.76 -1.92
CA TYR A 32 11.26 -0.16 -3.00
C TYR A 32 10.26 0.49 -3.97
N PRO A 33 10.55 0.53 -5.29
CA PRO A 33 9.53 0.82 -6.29
C PRO A 33 8.45 -0.28 -6.26
N VAL A 34 7.20 0.12 -6.45
CA VAL A 34 6.04 -0.79 -6.33
C VAL A 34 5.22 -0.84 -7.59
N LYS A 35 4.53 -1.96 -7.78
CA LYS A 35 3.56 -2.16 -8.85
C LYS A 35 2.24 -2.65 -8.28
N ARG A 36 1.16 -2.07 -8.81
CA ARG A 36 -0.21 -2.55 -8.60
C ARG A 36 -0.56 -3.63 -9.62
N ILE A 37 -1.21 -4.69 -9.15
CA ILE A 37 -1.75 -5.79 -9.94
C ILE A 37 -3.21 -5.95 -9.52
N ASP A 38 -4.13 -5.75 -10.45
CA ASP A 38 -5.54 -6.04 -10.25
C ASP A 38 -5.83 -7.46 -10.72
N VAL A 39 -6.38 -8.27 -9.82
CA VAL A 39 -6.77 -9.65 -10.11
C VAL A 39 -8.28 -9.71 -10.12
N GLU A 40 -8.84 -10.01 -11.29
CA GLU A 40 -10.27 -10.14 -11.48
C GLU A 40 -10.82 -11.45 -10.89
N GLU A 41 -12.11 -11.44 -10.55
CA GLU A 41 -12.81 -12.68 -10.21
C GLU A 41 -12.92 -13.59 -11.44
N SER A 42 -12.84 -14.90 -11.21
CA SER A 42 -13.10 -15.88 -12.27
C SER A 42 -13.73 -17.14 -11.70
N ARG A 43 -14.46 -17.87 -12.54
CA ARG A 43 -15.06 -19.17 -12.18
C ARG A 43 -14.03 -20.31 -12.11
N ASN A 44 -12.77 -20.05 -12.46
CA ASN A 44 -11.70 -21.02 -12.30
C ASN A 44 -11.35 -21.15 -10.81
N ARG A 45 -11.20 -22.39 -10.32
CA ARG A 45 -10.78 -22.65 -8.92
C ARG A 45 -9.41 -22.06 -8.57
N ALA A 46 -8.57 -21.77 -9.57
CA ALA A 46 -7.28 -21.11 -9.39
C ALA A 46 -7.37 -19.58 -9.25
N SER A 47 -8.54 -18.99 -9.51
CA SER A 47 -8.76 -17.55 -9.37
C SER A 47 -9.38 -17.21 -8.03
N PRO A 48 -9.12 -16.01 -7.50
CA PRO A 48 -9.74 -15.62 -6.25
C PRO A 48 -11.26 -15.50 -6.39
N PRO A 49 -12.03 -15.81 -5.33
CA PRO A 49 -13.48 -15.79 -5.35
C PRO A 49 -14.07 -14.37 -5.49
N ARG A 50 -13.24 -13.32 -5.34
CA ARG A 50 -13.59 -11.91 -5.48
C ARG A 50 -12.42 -11.16 -6.13
N PRO A 51 -12.66 -10.03 -6.81
CA PRO A 51 -11.58 -9.18 -7.31
C PRO A 51 -10.72 -8.71 -6.14
N LEU A 52 -9.40 -8.62 -6.34
CA LEU A 52 -8.49 -8.13 -5.32
C LEU A 52 -7.34 -7.34 -5.93
N MET A 53 -6.90 -6.32 -5.20
CA MET A 53 -5.80 -5.45 -5.58
C MET A 53 -4.55 -5.89 -4.83
N ILE A 54 -3.47 -6.19 -5.54
CA ILE A 54 -2.16 -6.49 -4.98
C ILE A 54 -1.24 -5.30 -5.25
N VAL A 55 -0.48 -4.86 -4.25
CA VAL A 55 0.62 -3.93 -4.43
C VAL A 55 1.89 -4.55 -3.87
N ALA A 56 2.91 -4.68 -4.71
CA ALA A 56 4.14 -5.39 -4.38
C ALA A 56 5.39 -4.63 -4.88
N PRO A 57 6.53 -4.78 -4.20
CA PRO A 57 7.83 -4.36 -4.73
C PRO A 57 8.09 -4.95 -6.12
N THR A 58 8.68 -4.17 -7.02
CA THR A 58 9.10 -4.67 -8.34
C THR A 58 10.47 -5.33 -8.31
N GLU A 59 11.25 -5.10 -7.26
CA GLU A 59 12.56 -5.71 -7.04
C GLU A 59 12.38 -7.14 -6.53
N GLU A 60 13.13 -8.08 -7.10
CA GLU A 60 13.12 -9.49 -6.70
C GLU A 60 13.56 -9.65 -5.23
N GLY A 61 12.82 -10.47 -4.49
CA GLY A 61 13.08 -10.73 -3.08
C GLY A 61 11.91 -11.44 -2.40
N GLU A 62 12.15 -11.90 -1.17
CA GLU A 62 11.11 -12.42 -0.30
C GLU A 62 10.60 -11.30 0.61
N TYR A 63 9.29 -11.05 0.57
CA TYR A 63 8.65 -9.99 1.32
C TYR A 63 7.48 -10.55 2.16
N PRO A 64 7.31 -10.09 3.41
CA PRO A 64 6.12 -10.43 4.19
C PRO A 64 4.83 -9.95 3.50
N VAL A 65 3.77 -10.75 3.64
CA VAL A 65 2.45 -10.48 3.05
C VAL A 65 1.52 -9.89 4.11
N ILE A 66 0.84 -8.79 3.78
CA ILE A 66 -0.22 -8.20 4.60
C ILE A 66 -1.53 -8.30 3.82
N ILE A 67 -2.58 -8.80 4.48
CA ILE A 67 -3.94 -8.77 3.94
C ILE A 67 -4.68 -7.56 4.56
N PHE A 68 -5.21 -6.71 3.70
CA PHE A 68 -5.93 -5.50 4.07
C PHE A 68 -7.40 -5.60 3.66
N PHE A 69 -8.31 -5.36 4.60
CA PHE A 69 -9.74 -5.28 4.34
C PHE A 69 -10.23 -3.84 4.50
N HIS A 70 -10.92 -3.32 3.49
CA HIS A 70 -11.52 -2.00 3.56
C HIS A 70 -12.75 -1.98 4.49
N GLY A 71 -13.16 -0.78 4.90
CA GLY A 71 -14.36 -0.57 5.73
C GLY A 71 -15.68 -0.79 4.98
N PHE A 72 -16.78 -0.52 5.68
CA PHE A 72 -18.15 -0.71 5.19
C PHE A 72 -18.49 0.16 3.97
N ILE A 73 -19.00 -0.44 2.88
CA ILE A 73 -19.40 0.24 1.63
C ILE A 73 -18.24 1.04 0.99
N LEU A 74 -17.03 0.48 0.98
CA LEU A 74 -15.88 1.09 0.30
C LEU A 74 -15.32 0.17 -0.79
N CYS A 75 -14.47 0.73 -1.64
CA CYS A 75 -13.68 -0.03 -2.61
C CYS A 75 -12.25 -0.18 -2.13
N ASN A 76 -11.62 -1.33 -2.40
CA ASN A 76 -10.21 -1.56 -2.11
C ASN A 76 -9.28 -0.52 -2.76
N SER A 77 -9.64 -0.03 -3.95
CA SER A 77 -8.89 0.94 -4.73
C SER A 77 -8.73 2.30 -4.05
N TYR A 78 -9.60 2.66 -3.10
CA TYR A 78 -9.50 3.90 -2.34
C TYR A 78 -8.25 3.94 -1.45
N TYR A 79 -7.69 2.77 -1.13
CA TYR A 79 -6.49 2.65 -0.30
C TYR A 79 -5.21 2.50 -1.15
N ASN A 80 -5.26 2.72 -2.46
CA ASN A 80 -4.12 2.52 -3.35
C ASN A 80 -2.85 3.25 -2.88
N GLN A 81 -2.97 4.52 -2.47
CA GLN A 81 -1.83 5.30 -1.99
C GLN A 81 -1.25 4.73 -0.69
N LEU A 82 -2.10 4.38 0.28
CA LEU A 82 -1.67 3.77 1.54
C LEU A 82 -0.98 2.43 1.30
N LEU A 83 -1.54 1.57 0.46
CA LEU A 83 -0.98 0.26 0.20
C LEU A 83 0.29 0.33 -0.64
N SER A 84 0.42 1.32 -1.53
CA SER A 84 1.68 1.62 -2.23
C SER A 84 2.77 2.08 -1.27
N HIS A 85 2.42 2.93 -0.30
CA HIS A 85 3.33 3.37 0.75
C HIS A 85 3.83 2.18 1.59
N VAL A 86 2.91 1.35 2.09
CA VAL A 86 3.26 0.14 2.86
C VAL A 86 4.12 -0.81 2.03
N ALA A 87 3.76 -1.06 0.76
CA ALA A 87 4.52 -1.96 -0.10
C ALA A 87 5.93 -1.43 -0.39
N SER A 88 6.11 -0.11 -0.51
CA SER A 88 7.42 0.50 -0.74
C SER A 88 8.40 0.33 0.42
N HIS A 89 7.89 -0.03 1.60
CA HIS A 89 8.69 -0.40 2.78
C HIS A 89 9.08 -1.88 2.83
N GLY A 90 8.77 -2.66 1.77
CA GLY A 90 9.16 -4.07 1.66
C GLY A 90 8.08 -5.04 2.12
N PHE A 91 6.82 -4.76 1.78
CA PHE A 91 5.68 -5.66 2.03
C PHE A 91 4.94 -5.95 0.73
N ILE A 92 4.30 -7.12 0.65
CA ILE A 92 3.27 -7.38 -0.37
C ILE A 92 1.92 -7.10 0.27
N ALA A 93 1.22 -6.07 -0.18
CA ALA A 93 -0.10 -5.71 0.29
C ALA A 93 -1.18 -6.34 -0.60
N VAL A 94 -2.07 -7.13 -0.03
CA VAL A 94 -3.17 -7.83 -0.71
C VAL A 94 -4.48 -7.28 -0.19
N ALA A 95 -5.31 -6.68 -1.05
CA ALA A 95 -6.56 -6.03 -0.68
C ALA A 95 -7.77 -6.61 -1.45
N PRO A 96 -8.42 -7.65 -0.90
CA PRO A 96 -9.66 -8.17 -1.44
C PRO A 96 -10.79 -7.15 -1.44
N GLN A 97 -11.64 -7.17 -2.48
CA GLN A 97 -12.90 -6.45 -2.47
C GLN A 97 -13.92 -7.23 -1.63
N VAL A 98 -14.36 -6.63 -0.52
CA VAL A 98 -15.39 -7.17 0.36
C VAL A 98 -16.74 -6.62 -0.06
N ASN A 99 -17.45 -7.38 -0.89
CA ASN A 99 -18.84 -7.06 -1.21
C ASN A 99 -19.73 -7.39 -0.02
N LEU A 100 -20.50 -6.41 0.42
CA LEU A 100 -21.52 -6.62 1.42
C LEU A 100 -22.70 -7.33 0.76
N TYR A 101 -22.84 -8.63 0.99
CA TYR A 101 -24.06 -9.35 0.62
C TYR A 101 -25.13 -9.06 1.68
N ILE A 102 -25.76 -7.87 1.65
CA ILE A 102 -27.02 -7.69 2.39
C ILE A 102 -28.13 -8.32 1.56
N ASN A 103 -28.66 -9.44 2.05
CA ASN A 103 -29.85 -10.05 1.49
C ASN A 103 -31.08 -9.31 2.05
N PHE A 104 -31.55 -8.26 1.37
CA PHE A 104 -32.76 -7.52 1.77
C PHE A 104 -34.07 -8.25 1.43
N ALA A 105 -34.01 -9.41 0.77
CA ALA A 105 -35.20 -10.14 0.33
C ALA A 105 -35.60 -11.24 1.33
N ASN A 106 -36.45 -10.86 2.30
CA ASN A 106 -37.62 -11.59 2.83
C ASN A 106 -37.87 -11.28 4.32
N SER A 107 -38.39 -10.08 4.59
CA SER A 107 -39.33 -9.87 5.71
C SER A 107 -40.66 -9.42 5.13
N SER A 108 -41.33 -10.33 4.43
CA SER A 108 -42.74 -10.19 4.06
C SER A 108 -43.56 -11.28 4.78
N LYS A 109 -43.47 -11.31 6.11
CA LYS A 109 -44.44 -11.99 6.98
C LYS A 109 -44.45 -11.33 8.36
N PHE A 110 -45.21 -10.27 8.51
CA PHE A 110 -46.11 -10.02 9.65
C PHE A 110 -47.26 -9.16 9.15
#